data_AF-A0A920JWC3-F1
#
_entry.id   AF-A0A920JWC3-F1
#
_cell.length_a   1.000
_cell.length_b   1.000
_cell.length_c   1.000
_cell.angle_alpha   90.00
_cell.angle_beta   90.00
_cell.angle_gamma   90.00
#
_symmetry.space_group_name_H-M   'P 1'
#
loop_
_entity.id
_entity.type
_entity.pdbx_description
1 polymer ?
#
loop_
_entity_poly.entity_id
_entity_poly.type
_entity_poly.pdbx_seq_one_letter_code
_entity_poly.pdbx_strand_id
1 'polypeptide(L)' 'MKWWIKGIQVPNKPTTGLLVDENKLTKEFSQDGWIIQLDDYKNINDQLLPMKIAMRGQKNWLILKILSWEF' A
#
# COMPACT_ATOMS: atom_id res chain seq x y z
N MET A 1 -9.57 3.37 0.81
CA MET A 1 -8.58 4.03 -0.08
C MET A 1 -7.60 4.95 0.65
N LYS A 2 -8.04 5.96 1.44
CA LYS A 2 -7.13 6.93 2.10
C LYS A 2 -5.97 6.32 2.91
N TRP A 3 -6.18 5.15 3.51
CA TRP A 3 -5.18 4.42 4.28
C TRP A 3 -4.22 3.65 3.37
N TRP A 4 -4.75 2.87 2.43
CA TRP A 4 -3.97 2.05 1.50
C TRP A 4 -3.03 2.87 0.63
N ILE A 5 -3.43 4.08 0.22
CA ILE A 5 -2.56 4.99 -0.54
C ILE A 5 -1.30 5.36 0.26
N LYS A 6 -1.40 5.47 1.59
CA LYS A 6 -0.25 5.71 2.49
C LYS A 6 0.52 4.44 2.85
N GLY A 7 0.13 3.30 2.28
CA GLY A 7 0.69 1.99 2.60
C GLY A 7 0.24 1.41 3.96
N ILE A 8 -0.88 1.88 4.50
CA ILE A 8 -1.37 1.49 5.83
C ILE A 8 -2.69 0.71 5.67
N GLN A 9 -2.90 -0.32 6.49
CA GLN A 9 -4.17 -1.02 6.55
C GLN A 9 -5.28 -0.11 7.09
N VAL A 10 -6.53 -0.34 6.68
CA VAL A 10 -7.67 0.34 7.32
C VAL A 10 -7.72 -0.09 8.79
N PRO A 11 -7.73 0.86 9.74
CA PRO A 11 -7.81 0.54 11.16
C PRO A 11 -9.06 -0.26 11.51
N ASN A 12 -8.96 -1.13 12.53
CA ASN A 12 -10.07 -1.93 13.06
C ASN A 12 -10.74 -2.86 12.04
N LYS A 13 -10.07 -3.16 10.92
CA LYS A 13 -10.54 -4.12 9.94
C LYS A 13 -9.61 -5.34 9.86
N PRO A 14 -10.15 -6.55 9.67
CA PRO A 14 -9.34 -7.74 9.46
C PRO A 14 -8.34 -7.52 8.32
N THR A 15 -7.09 -7.89 8.57
CA THR A 15 -6.03 -7.90 7.57
C THR A 15 -5.46 -9.30 7.54
N THR A 16 -5.29 -9.86 6.34
CA THR A 16 -4.65 -11.16 6.15
C THR A 16 -3.51 -11.04 5.16
N GLY A 17 -2.61 -12.03 5.12
CA GLY A 17 -1.51 -12.05 4.15
C GLY A 17 -0.57 -10.85 4.22
N LEU A 18 -0.37 -10.28 5.42
CA LEU A 18 0.57 -9.18 5.60
C LEU A 18 2.00 -9.67 5.34
N LEU A 19 2.62 -9.12 4.30
CA LEU A 19 4.03 -9.30 3.99
C LEU A 19 4.75 -7.97 4.20
N VAL A 20 5.94 -8.03 4.78
CA VAL A 20 6.84 -6.89 4.95
C VAL A 20 8.17 -7.14 4.24
N ASP A 21 8.84 -6.08 3.82
CA ASP A 21 10.19 -6.16 3.27
C ASP A 21 11.27 -6.21 4.38
N GLU A 22 12.53 -6.22 3.97
CA GLU A 22 13.70 -6.22 4.87
C GLU A 22 13.79 -4.99 5.78
N ASN A 23 13.17 -3.88 5.38
CA ASN A 23 13.10 -2.62 6.13
C ASN A 23 11.84 -2.54 7.00
N LYS A 24 11.08 -3.64 7.13
CA LYS A 24 9.79 -3.73 7.84
C LYS A 24 8.71 -2.84 7.24
N LEU A 25 8.83 -2.45 5.98
CA LEU A 25 7.79 -1.73 5.25
C LEU A 25 6.76 -2.72 4.72
N THR A 26 5.50 -2.31 4.68
CA THR A 26 4.43 -3.17 4.16
C THR A 26 4.65 -3.39 2.67
N LYS A 27 4.73 -4.64 2.24
CA LYS A 27 4.88 -5.03 0.84
C LYS A 27 3.57 -5.51 0.23
N GLU A 28 2.81 -6.29 0.99
CA GLU A 28 1.51 -6.80 0.57
C GLU A 28 0.59 -6.99 1.75
N PHE A 29 -0.71 -6.81 1.55
CA PHE A 29 -1.73 -7.33 2.45
C PHE A 29 -3.06 -7.51 1.73
N SER A 30 -3.95 -8.30 2.33
CA SER A 30 -5.33 -8.48 1.89
C SER A 30 -6.30 -7.84 2.88
N GLN A 31 -7.23 -7.02 2.36
CA GLN A 31 -8.27 -6.37 3.18
C GLN A 31 -9.48 -6.01 2.32
N ASP A 32 -10.69 -6.18 2.87
CA ASP A 32 -11.97 -5.84 2.20
C ASP A 32 -12.13 -6.48 0.80
N GLY A 33 -11.59 -7.69 0.60
CA GLY A 33 -11.64 -8.39 -0.69
C GLY A 33 -10.65 -7.88 -1.75
N TRP A 34 -9.69 -7.04 -1.35
CA TRP A 34 -8.60 -6.56 -2.18
C TRP A 34 -7.28 -7.16 -1.72
N ILE A 35 -6.40 -7.45 -2.67
CA ILE A 35 -4.96 -7.63 -2.45
C ILE A 35 -4.29 -6.30 -2.81
N ILE A 36 -3.54 -5.73 -1.88
CA ILE A 36 -2.82 -4.46 -2.02
C ILE A 36 -1.34 -4.77 -1.99
N GLN A 37 -0.61 -4.38 -3.03
CA GLN A 37 0.84 -4.47 -3.14
C GLN A 37 1.44 -3.06 -3.21
N LEU A 38 2.54 -2.85 -2.48
CA LEU A 38 3.19 -1.57 -2.29
C LEU A 38 4.67 -1.72 -2.64
N ASP A 39 5.13 -0.91 -3.58
CA ASP A 39 6.48 -0.96 -4.12
C ASP A 39 7.08 0.47 -4.21
N ASP A 40 8.37 0.52 -4.53
CA ASP A 40 9.11 1.74 -4.84
C ASP A 40 9.06 2.78 -3.71
N TYR A 41 9.19 2.35 -2.46
CA TYR A 41 9.19 3.26 -1.31
C TYR A 41 10.26 4.35 -1.43
N LYS A 42 9.89 5.60 -1.13
CA LYS A 42 10.80 6.74 -1.07
C LYS A 42 10.66 7.48 0.25
N ASN A 43 11.78 7.99 0.75
CA ASN A 43 11.78 8.94 1.84
C ASN A 43 11.37 10.32 1.31
N ILE A 44 10.28 10.86 1.84
CA ILE A 44 9.75 12.19 1.53
C ILE A 44 9.42 12.84 2.88
N ASN A 45 10.16 13.90 3.23
CA ASN A 45 10.02 14.61 4.51
C ASN A 45 10.07 13.65 5.72
N ASP A 46 11.08 12.77 5.76
CA ASP A 46 11.31 11.75 6.79
C ASP A 46 10.21 10.68 6.91
N GLN A 47 9.34 10.57 5.90
CA GLN A 47 8.34 9.51 5.80
C GLN A 47 8.65 8.58 4.62
N LEU A 48 8.68 7.27 4.89
CA LEU A 48 8.78 6.25 3.85
C LEU A 48 7.38 6.01 3.26
N LEU A 49 7.20 6.45 2.01
CA LEU A 49 5.93 6.36 1.31
C LEU A 49 6.06 5.56 0.01
N PRO A 50 5.06 4.72 -0.32
CA PRO A 50 5.07 3.95 -1.56
C PRO A 50 4.94 4.90 -2.75
N MET A 51 5.66 4.61 -3.83
CA MET A 51 5.50 5.33 -5.11
C MET A 51 4.74 4.52 -6.14
N LYS A 52 4.52 3.23 -5.88
CA LYS A 52 3.72 2.34 -6.72
C LYS A 52 2.81 1.50 -5.86
N ILE A 53 1.54 1.44 -6.25
CA ILE A 53 0.51 0.68 -5.55
C ILE A 53 -0.26 -0.13 -6.59
N ALA A 54 -0.22 -1.46 -6.47
CA ALA A 54 -1.05 -2.34 -7.27
C ALA A 54 -2.17 -2.90 -6.39
N MET A 55 -3.41 -2.83 -6.88
CA MET A 55 -4.59 -3.30 -6.17
C MET A 55 -5.38 -4.25 -7.04
N ARG A 56 -5.63 -5.45 -6.53
CA ARG A 56 -6.39 -6.48 -7.22
C ARG A 56 -7.62 -6.86 -6.41
N GLY A 57 -8.79 -6.61 -6.97
CA GLY A 57 -10.06 -7.11 -6.48
C GLY A 57 -10.50 -8.32 -7.30
N GLN A 58 -11.74 -8.78 -7.08
CA GLN A 58 -12.27 -9.96 -7.77
C GLN A 58 -12.32 -9.82 -9.31
N LYS A 59 -12.67 -8.64 -9.82
CA LYS A 59 -12.83 -8.38 -11.27
C LYS A 59 -12.06 -7.15 -11.76
N ASN A 60 -11.41 -6.44 -10.85
CA ASN A 60 -10.80 -5.15 -11.11
C ASN A 60 -9.32 -5.20 -10.76
N TRP A 61 -8.50 -4.56 -11.58
CA TRP A 61 -7.10 -4.32 -11.31
C TRP A 61 -6.81 -2.84 -11.52
N LEU A 62 -6.21 -2.22 -10.51
CA LEU A 62 -5.74 -0.85 -10.54
C LEU A 62 -4.24 -0.84 -10.25
N ILE A 63 -3.50 -0.04 -11.01
CA ILE A 63 -2.10 0.29 -10.71
C ILE A 63 -2.02 1.81 -10.60
N LEU A 64 -1.54 2.29 -9.46
CA LEU A 64 -1.27 3.69 -9.19
C LEU A 64 0.25 3.89 -9.21
N LYS A 65 0.72 4.80 -10.05
CA LYS A 65 2.08 5.31 -10.02
C LYS A 65 2.02 6.74 -9.51
N ILE A 66 2.58 6.96 -8.33
CA ILE A 66 2.63 8.28 -7.70
C ILE A 66 3.83 9.03 -8.26
N LEU A 67 3.63 10.29 -8.63
CA LEU A 67 4.69 11.14 -9.20
C LEU A 67 5.36 11.97 -8.11
N SER A 68 4.55 12.54 -7.22
CA SER A 68 4.97 13.34 -6.08
C SER A 68 4.00 13.14 -4.91
N TRP A 69 4.50 13.41 -3.70
CA TRP A 69 3.71 13.57 -2.50
C TRP A 69 3.85 15.01 -2.03
N GLU A 70 2.72 15.64 -1.71
CA GLU A 70 2.64 17.01 -1.20
C GLU A 70 1.88 16.99 0.13
N PHE A 71 2.27 17.88 1.05
CA PHE A 71 1.76 17.95 2.42
C PHE A 71 1.33 19.37 2.77
#